data_AF-A0A438D035-F1
#
_entry.id   AF-A0A438D035-F1
#
_cell.length_a   1.000
_cell.length_b   1.000
_cell.length_c   1.000
_cell.angle_alpha   90.00
_cell.angle_beta   90.00
_cell.angle_gamma   90.00
#
_symmetry.space_group_name_H-M   'P 1'
#
loop_
_entity.id
_entity.type
_entity.pdbx_description
1 polymer ?
#
loop_
_entity_poly.entity_id
_entity_poly.type
_entity_poly.pdbx_seq_one_letter_code
_entity_poly.pdbx_strand_id
1 'polypeptide(L)'
;MLMGDLCQLAKDMAQNLLASDLFNELDPEIPSEVTAALEPIKDNDEAVKAYGIHLGTEMCKKILAHGIKTVHLYTLNMEKSALAILMNLGLIEESKISRPFPWRRPTNVFRVKEDVRPIFWANRPRSYISRTIGWDQYPHGRWSDSCNPSYGGLTDYQVIVGKVGKGHGVGSLENY
;
A
#
# COMPACT_ATOMS: atom_id res chain seq x y z
N MET A 1 24.28 9.21 -2.48
CA MET A 1 23.36 10.35 -2.54
C MET A 1 23.54 11.06 -1.23
N LEU A 2 24.04 12.30 -1.27
CA LEU A 2 24.39 13.04 -0.06
C LEU A 2 23.10 13.48 0.64
N MET A 3 23.14 13.76 1.94
CA MET A 3 21.99 14.23 2.77
C MET A 3 21.20 15.40 2.12
N GLY A 4 21.86 16.23 1.29
CA GLY A 4 21.21 17.26 0.48
C GLY A 4 20.20 16.69 -0.54
N ASP A 5 20.49 15.53 -1.12
CA ASP A 5 19.61 14.84 -2.07
C ASP A 5 18.39 14.23 -1.36
N LEU A 6 18.47 13.83 -0.09
CA LEU A 6 17.31 13.31 0.66
C LEU A 6 16.34 14.43 1.05
N CYS A 7 16.87 15.59 1.44
CA CYS A 7 16.06 16.78 1.71
C CYS A 7 15.51 17.38 0.41
N GLN A 8 16.30 17.39 -0.68
CA GLN A 8 15.85 17.81 -2.00
C GLN A 8 14.84 16.83 -2.60
N LEU A 9 14.99 15.52 -2.42
CA LEU A 9 14.01 14.50 -2.84
C LEU A 9 12.72 14.60 -2.03
N ALA A 10 12.80 14.89 -0.72
CA ALA A 10 11.60 15.17 0.08
C ALA A 10 10.88 16.45 -0.41
N LYS A 11 11.63 17.49 -0.78
CA LYS A 11 11.12 18.74 -1.37
C LYS A 11 10.54 18.52 -2.78
N ASP A 12 11.24 17.80 -3.65
CA ASP A 12 10.85 17.51 -5.03
C ASP A 12 9.67 16.51 -5.10
N MET A 13 9.52 15.62 -4.12
CA MET A 13 8.36 14.73 -4.03
C MET A 13 7.13 15.42 -3.43
N ALA A 14 7.32 16.38 -2.52
CA ALA A 14 6.24 17.23 -2.01
C ALA A 14 5.65 18.14 -3.12
N GLN A 15 6.37 18.39 -4.20
CA GLN A 15 5.88 19.16 -5.35
C GLN A 15 4.78 18.45 -6.17
N ASN A 16 4.52 17.15 -5.98
CA ASN A 16 3.59 16.38 -6.84
C ASN A 16 2.19 16.11 -6.26
N LEU A 17 1.84 16.67 -5.09
CA LEU A 17 0.51 16.50 -4.50
C LEU A 17 0.04 17.80 -3.84
N LEU A 18 -0.67 18.67 -4.59
CA LEU A 18 -1.63 19.72 -4.16
C LEU A 18 -1.39 20.51 -2.83
N ALA A 19 -0.20 20.48 -2.26
CA ALA A 19 0.16 21.03 -0.95
C ALA A 19 1.48 21.82 -1.00
N SER A 20 1.91 22.22 -2.21
CA SER A 20 3.12 23.01 -2.47
C SER A 20 3.14 24.34 -1.73
N ASP A 21 1.96 24.91 -1.49
CA ASP A 21 1.84 26.23 -0.90
C ASP A 21 1.91 26.14 0.63
N LEU A 22 1.29 25.12 1.23
CA LEU A 22 1.31 24.94 2.70
C LEU A 22 2.66 24.46 3.24
N PHE A 23 3.40 23.63 2.50
CA PHE A 23 4.64 23.02 3.01
C PHE A 23 5.84 23.99 2.94
N ASN A 24 5.87 24.90 1.96
CA ASN A 24 6.88 25.96 1.89
C ASN A 24 6.55 27.13 2.84
N GLU A 25 5.28 27.37 3.14
CA GLU A 25 4.86 28.42 4.08
C GLU A 25 5.07 28.02 5.55
N LEU A 26 5.21 26.71 5.83
CA LEU A 26 5.44 26.18 7.17
C LEU A 26 6.91 25.99 7.56
N ASP A 27 7.86 26.30 6.65
CA ASP A 27 9.32 26.08 6.74
C ASP A 27 9.75 25.43 8.07
N PRO A 28 9.50 24.11 8.24
CA PRO A 28 9.63 23.50 9.55
C PRO A 28 11.12 23.48 9.89
N GLU A 29 11.52 24.41 10.75
CA GLU A 29 12.88 24.49 11.25
C GLU A 29 13.23 23.14 11.89
N ILE A 30 14.12 22.42 11.22
CA ILE A 30 14.64 21.16 11.75
C ILE A 30 15.39 21.51 13.04
N PRO A 31 15.03 20.91 14.18
CA PRO A 31 15.69 21.19 15.44
C PRO A 31 17.21 21.03 15.31
N SER A 32 17.98 21.99 15.81
CA SER A 32 19.45 22.02 15.67
C SER A 32 20.12 20.75 16.20
N GLU A 33 19.51 20.10 17.20
CA GLU A 33 19.94 18.81 17.75
C GLU A 33 19.95 17.70 16.69
N VAL A 34 18.94 17.66 15.82
CA VAL A 34 18.81 16.65 14.76
C VAL A 34 19.87 16.89 13.69
N THR A 35 20.07 18.15 13.29
CA THR A 35 21.10 18.51 12.31
C THR A 35 22.50 18.16 12.81
N ALA A 36 22.81 18.53 14.06
CA ALA A 36 24.10 18.23 14.69
C ALA A 36 24.36 16.71 14.80
N ALA A 37 23.33 15.90 15.05
CA ALA A 37 23.45 14.45 15.08
C ALA A 37 23.61 13.80 13.69
N LEU A 38 23.06 14.43 12.64
CA LEU A 38 23.10 13.94 11.26
C LEU A 38 24.40 14.31 10.52
N GLU A 39 25.00 15.46 10.83
CA GLU A 39 26.27 15.92 10.22
C GLU A 39 27.40 14.88 10.24
N PRO A 40 27.73 14.21 11.36
CA PRO A 40 28.83 13.24 11.40
C PRO A 40 28.55 11.95 10.63
N ILE A 41 27.28 11.61 10.40
CA ILE A 41 26.85 10.37 9.73
C ILE A 41 26.36 10.59 8.30
N LYS A 42 26.52 11.81 7.75
CA LYS A 42 25.93 12.23 6.48
C LYS A 42 26.28 11.37 5.26
N ASP A 43 27.44 10.72 5.29
CA ASP A 43 27.96 9.91 4.20
C ASP A 43 27.68 8.40 4.39
N ASN A 44 27.00 8.02 5.48
CA ASN A 44 26.65 6.65 5.81
C ASN A 44 25.12 6.47 5.84
N ASP A 45 24.55 6.08 4.69
CA ASP A 45 23.11 5.86 4.50
C ASP A 45 22.50 4.87 5.51
N GLU A 46 23.26 3.87 5.97
CA GLU A 46 22.76 2.89 6.96
C GLU A 46 22.63 3.53 8.34
N ALA A 47 23.64 4.31 8.75
CA ALA A 47 23.61 5.04 10.02
C ALA A 47 22.51 6.10 10.05
N VAL A 48 22.31 6.84 8.94
CA VAL A 48 21.23 7.83 8.81
C VAL A 48 19.86 7.17 8.95
N LYS A 49 19.66 6.01 8.31
CA LYS A 49 18.40 5.24 8.45
C LYS A 49 18.19 4.75 9.88
N ALA A 50 19.21 4.19 10.51
CA ALA A 50 19.11 3.70 11.89
C ALA A 50 18.76 4.84 12.85
N TYR A 51 19.40 6.01 12.69
CA TYR A 51 19.08 7.21 13.46
C TYR A 51 17.64 7.69 13.21
N GLY A 52 17.20 7.74 11.94
CA GLY A 52 15.83 8.11 11.60
C GLY A 52 14.78 7.17 12.19
N ILE A 53 15.03 5.86 12.21
CA ILE A 53 14.16 4.86 12.85
C ILE A 53 14.11 5.10 14.36
N HIS A 54 15.24 5.34 15.01
CA HIS A 54 15.31 5.62 16.44
C HIS A 54 14.53 6.89 16.81
N LEU A 55 14.80 8.00 16.10
CA LEU A 55 14.12 9.28 16.31
C LEU A 55 12.61 9.15 16.08
N GLY A 56 12.19 8.53 14.97
CA GLY A 56 10.78 8.27 14.65
C GLY A 56 10.08 7.42 15.72
N THR A 57 10.77 6.40 16.22
CA THR A 57 10.26 5.54 17.30
C THR A 57 10.03 6.34 18.58
N GLU A 58 11.00 7.12 19.02
CA GLU A 58 10.89 7.92 20.26
C GLU A 58 9.80 9.00 20.16
N MET A 59 9.68 9.66 19.00
CA MET A 59 8.57 10.60 18.75
C MET A 59 7.21 9.90 18.84
N CYS A 60 7.06 8.75 18.17
CA CYS A 60 5.81 8.00 18.20
C CYS A 60 5.48 7.50 19.60
N LYS A 61 6.45 7.02 20.39
CA LYS A 61 6.24 6.60 21.78
C LYS A 61 5.72 7.76 22.63
N LYS A 62 6.32 8.96 22.52
CA LYS A 62 5.86 10.15 23.25
C LYS A 62 4.42 10.51 22.88
N ILE A 63 4.11 10.54 21.59
CA ILE A 63 2.75 10.82 21.07
C ILE A 63 1.72 9.82 21.60
N LEU A 64 2.04 8.52 21.55
CA LEU A 64 1.17 7.46 22.05
C LEU A 64 1.00 7.53 23.57
N ALA A 65 2.06 7.88 24.31
CA ALA A 65 2.02 8.06 25.76
C ALA A 65 1.12 9.24 26.19
N HIS A 66 1.01 10.28 25.36
CA HIS A 66 0.08 11.40 25.55
C HIS A 66 -1.39 11.07 25.18
N GLY A 67 -1.70 9.81 24.85
CA GLY A 67 -3.07 9.34 24.63
C GLY A 67 -3.60 9.49 23.20
N ILE A 68 -2.75 9.91 22.26
CA ILE A 68 -3.10 9.94 20.83
C ILE A 68 -3.13 8.50 20.32
N LYS A 69 -4.26 8.10 19.73
CA LYS A 69 -4.50 6.69 19.33
C LYS A 69 -4.06 6.37 17.90
N THR A 70 -3.74 7.38 17.10
CA THR A 70 -3.49 7.21 15.66
C THR A 70 -2.26 7.99 15.24
N VAL A 71 -1.37 7.32 14.52
CA VAL A 71 -0.16 7.92 13.93
C VAL A 71 -0.22 7.66 12.42
N HIS A 72 0.00 8.69 11.62
CA HIS A 72 0.12 8.58 10.17
C HIS A 72 1.59 8.69 9.77
N LEU A 73 2.13 7.66 9.11
CA LEU A 73 3.53 7.59 8.72
C LEU A 73 3.67 7.91 7.24
N TYR A 74 4.48 8.92 6.91
CA TYR A 74 4.93 9.16 5.55
C TYR A 74 6.06 8.20 5.21
N THR A 75 5.76 7.20 4.40
CA THR A 75 6.72 6.13 4.09
C THR A 75 7.69 6.50 2.96
N LEU A 76 7.37 7.50 2.14
CA LEU A 76 8.15 7.88 0.94
C LEU A 76 8.47 6.66 0.03
N ASN A 77 7.54 5.70 -0.05
CA ASN A 77 7.74 4.42 -0.75
C ASN A 77 8.92 3.56 -0.22
N MET A 78 9.38 3.85 1.00
CA MET A 78 10.39 3.09 1.74
C MET A 78 9.74 2.29 2.86
N GLU A 79 9.52 1.00 2.61
CA GLU A 79 8.86 0.09 3.54
C GLU A 79 9.70 -0.17 4.82
N LYS A 80 11.00 -0.41 4.65
CA LYS A 80 11.87 -0.94 5.73
C LYS A 80 11.89 -0.05 6.98
N SER A 81 12.01 1.27 6.80
CA SER A 81 12.06 2.22 7.92
C SER A 81 10.72 2.29 8.67
N ALA A 82 9.60 2.33 7.93
CA ALA A 82 8.27 2.38 8.53
C ALA A 82 7.93 1.10 9.29
N LEU A 83 8.25 -0.07 8.72
CA LEU A 83 8.08 -1.36 9.41
C LEU A 83 8.92 -1.43 10.69
N ALA A 84 10.20 -1.03 10.62
CA ALA A 84 11.07 -1.05 11.79
C ALA A 84 10.53 -0.18 12.95
N ILE A 85 10.01 1.02 12.63
CA ILE A 85 9.35 1.88 13.64
C ILE A 85 8.13 1.16 14.25
N LEU A 86 7.26 0.58 13.42
CA LEU A 86 6.06 -0.10 13.89
C LEU A 86 6.36 -1.35 14.74
N MET A 87 7.41 -2.09 14.40
CA MET A 87 7.92 -3.22 15.20
C MET A 87 8.47 -2.75 16.54
N ASN A 88 9.29 -1.68 16.56
CA ASN A 88 9.84 -1.12 17.79
C ASN A 88 8.76 -0.59 18.75
N LEU A 89 7.64 -0.11 18.19
CA LEU A 89 6.46 0.30 18.97
C LEU A 89 5.61 -0.88 19.45
N GLY A 90 5.88 -2.10 18.99
CA GLY A 90 5.07 -3.28 19.29
C GLY A 90 3.68 -3.26 18.64
N LEU A 91 3.47 -2.45 17.60
CA LEU A 91 2.18 -2.33 16.91
C LEU A 91 1.97 -3.44 15.87
N ILE A 92 3.07 -3.99 15.35
CA ILE A 92 3.06 -5.11 14.41
C ILE A 92 4.03 -6.18 14.91
N GLU A 93 3.57 -7.43 14.88
CA GLU A 93 4.40 -8.61 15.07
C GLU A 93 4.28 -9.50 13.84
N GLU A 94 5.38 -9.72 13.11
CA GLU A 94 5.38 -10.53 11.88
C GLU A 94 4.88 -11.96 12.11
N SER A 95 5.20 -12.53 13.27
CA SER A 95 4.80 -13.89 13.67
C SER A 95 3.28 -14.03 13.82
N LYS A 96 2.56 -12.94 14.11
CA LYS A 96 1.11 -12.94 14.32
C LYS A 96 0.32 -12.64 13.04
N ILE A 97 0.99 -12.43 11.90
CA ILE A 97 0.32 -12.16 10.62
C ILE A 97 -0.31 -13.46 10.09
N SER A 98 -1.52 -13.76 10.55
CA SER A 98 -2.33 -14.87 10.03
C SER A 98 -3.21 -14.40 8.89
N ARG A 99 -3.13 -15.10 7.75
CA ARG A 99 -4.09 -14.91 6.65
C ARG A 99 -5.38 -15.68 7.01
N PRO A 100 -6.54 -15.01 7.08
CA PRO A 100 -7.79 -15.69 7.44
C PRO A 100 -8.26 -16.67 6.35
N PHE A 101 -7.85 -16.46 5.10
CA PHE A 101 -8.22 -17.29 3.96
C PHE A 101 -7.00 -17.66 3.11
N PRO A 102 -7.10 -18.73 2.30
CA PRO A 102 -6.05 -19.09 1.36
C PRO A 102 -5.76 -18.00 0.32
N TRP A 103 -6.73 -17.12 0.05
CA TRP A 103 -6.63 -15.97 -0.84
C TRP A 103 -6.75 -14.64 -0.09
N ARG A 104 -6.30 -13.55 -0.72
CA ARG A 104 -6.49 -12.20 -0.19
C ARG A 104 -7.95 -11.78 -0.28
N ARG A 105 -8.48 -11.22 0.81
CA ARG A 105 -9.80 -10.58 0.82
C ARG A 105 -9.75 -9.27 0.04
N PRO A 106 -10.72 -9.01 -0.85
CA PRO A 106 -10.85 -7.71 -1.51
C PRO A 106 -11.29 -6.64 -0.51
N THR A 107 -10.90 -5.39 -0.76
CA THR A 107 -11.33 -4.21 0.04
C THR A 107 -12.78 -3.78 -0.25
N ASN A 108 -13.47 -4.46 -1.17
CA ASN A 108 -14.82 -4.09 -1.58
C ASN A 108 -15.86 -4.43 -0.48
N VAL A 109 -16.64 -3.42 -0.07
CA VAL A 109 -17.66 -3.51 0.99
C VAL A 109 -18.73 -4.56 0.68
N PHE A 110 -19.09 -4.77 -0.59
CA PHE A 110 -20.08 -5.76 -1.01
C PHE A 110 -19.56 -7.21 -0.85
N ARG A 111 -18.23 -7.41 -0.77
CA ARG A 111 -17.57 -8.72 -0.71
C ARG A 111 -17.16 -9.15 0.69
N VAL A 112 -17.54 -8.41 1.72
CA VAL A 112 -17.08 -8.66 3.11
C VAL A 112 -17.46 -10.06 3.60
N LYS A 113 -18.60 -10.59 3.15
CA LYS A 113 -19.10 -11.93 3.53
C LYS A 113 -18.56 -13.07 2.65
N GLU A 114 -17.77 -12.76 1.62
CA GLU A 114 -17.23 -13.74 0.69
C GLU A 114 -16.15 -14.61 1.38
N ASP A 115 -16.44 -15.89 1.59
CA ASP A 115 -15.55 -16.82 2.29
C ASP A 115 -15.21 -18.09 1.49
N VAL A 116 -15.82 -18.28 0.31
CA VAL A 116 -15.54 -19.41 -0.59
C VAL A 116 -15.32 -18.94 -2.03
N ARG A 117 -14.28 -19.52 -2.66
CA ARG A 117 -13.93 -19.31 -4.07
C ARG A 117 -13.66 -20.63 -4.79
N PRO A 118 -13.87 -20.70 -6.11
CA PRO A 118 -13.52 -21.87 -6.89
C PRO A 118 -12.01 -21.92 -7.07
N ILE A 119 -11.44 -23.12 -6.94
CA ILE A 119 -10.00 -23.33 -6.96
C ILE A 119 -9.33 -22.93 -8.29
N PHE A 120 -10.08 -22.95 -9.40
CA PHE A 120 -9.59 -22.62 -10.74
C PHE A 120 -9.02 -21.19 -10.86
N TRP A 121 -9.41 -20.28 -9.96
CA TRP A 121 -8.88 -18.91 -9.90
C TRP A 121 -7.81 -18.68 -8.83
N ALA A 122 -7.33 -19.72 -8.15
CA ALA A 122 -6.31 -19.60 -7.10
C ALA A 122 -5.07 -18.81 -7.59
N ASN A 123 -4.61 -19.09 -8.81
CA ASN A 123 -3.46 -18.42 -9.43
C ASN A 123 -3.84 -17.18 -10.26
N ARG A 124 -5.12 -16.82 -10.35
CA ARG A 124 -5.64 -15.69 -11.15
C ARG A 124 -6.66 -14.86 -10.37
N PRO A 125 -6.31 -14.31 -9.18
CA PRO A 125 -7.26 -13.60 -8.33
C PRO A 125 -7.82 -12.34 -8.98
N ARG A 126 -7.02 -11.61 -9.78
CA ARG A 126 -7.49 -10.40 -10.51
C ARG A 126 -8.60 -10.73 -11.52
N SER A 127 -8.49 -11.86 -12.22
CA SER A 127 -9.50 -12.30 -13.18
C SER A 127 -10.82 -12.64 -12.47
N TYR A 128 -10.75 -13.34 -11.35
CA TYR A 128 -11.93 -13.63 -10.54
C TYR A 128 -12.64 -12.35 -10.09
N ILE A 129 -11.89 -11.39 -9.53
CA ILE A 129 -12.45 -10.11 -9.08
C ILE A 129 -13.11 -9.36 -10.24
N SER A 130 -12.44 -9.25 -11.38
CA SER A 130 -12.97 -8.55 -12.57
C SER A 130 -14.27 -9.18 -13.07
N ARG A 131 -14.36 -10.51 -13.12
CA ARG A 131 -15.51 -11.22 -13.67
C ARG A 131 -16.72 -11.25 -12.74
N THR A 132 -16.48 -11.12 -11.44
CA THR A 132 -17.54 -11.18 -10.42
C THR A 132 -17.86 -9.79 -9.85
N ILE A 133 -17.35 -8.71 -10.47
CA ILE A 133 -17.50 -7.35 -9.95
C ILE A 133 -18.97 -6.88 -9.96
N GLY A 134 -19.75 -7.33 -10.94
CA GLY A 134 -21.17 -7.02 -11.08
C GLY A 134 -22.12 -8.01 -10.41
N TRP A 135 -21.63 -8.86 -9.49
CA TRP A 135 -22.50 -9.76 -8.74
C TRP A 135 -23.21 -9.00 -7.62
N ASP A 136 -24.52 -9.18 -7.49
CA ASP A 136 -25.34 -8.56 -6.42
C ASP A 136 -25.04 -9.16 -5.04
N GLN A 137 -24.74 -10.45 -5.00
CA GLN A 137 -24.41 -11.21 -3.78
C GLN A 137 -23.15 -12.03 -4.01
N TYR A 138 -22.46 -12.39 -2.93
CA TYR A 138 -21.23 -13.18 -2.95
C TYR A 138 -21.38 -14.46 -2.12
N PRO A 139 -20.79 -15.59 -2.54
CA PRO A 139 -20.93 -16.86 -1.83
C PRO A 139 -20.40 -16.81 -0.39
N HIS A 140 -21.20 -17.36 0.53
CA HIS A 140 -20.88 -17.52 1.94
C HIS A 140 -21.17 -18.98 2.36
N GLY A 141 -20.24 -19.66 3.02
CA GLY A 141 -20.40 -21.05 3.44
C GLY A 141 -20.21 -22.06 2.31
N ARG A 142 -21.26 -22.48 1.60
CA ARG A 142 -21.17 -23.48 0.52
C ARG A 142 -21.30 -22.81 -0.85
N TRP A 143 -20.38 -23.10 -1.76
CA TRP A 143 -20.37 -22.50 -3.11
C TRP A 143 -21.66 -22.71 -3.91
N SER A 144 -22.34 -23.84 -3.70
CA SER A 144 -23.44 -24.33 -4.54
C SER A 144 -24.83 -24.08 -3.97
N ASP A 145 -25.00 -23.07 -3.11
CA ASP A 145 -26.33 -22.65 -2.68
C ASP A 145 -27.02 -21.94 -3.86
N SER A 146 -27.91 -22.67 -4.53
CA SER A 146 -28.54 -22.32 -5.83
C SER A 146 -29.43 -21.07 -5.80
N CYS A 147 -29.65 -20.49 -4.61
CA CYS A 147 -30.40 -19.26 -4.43
C CYS A 147 -29.56 -17.99 -4.66
N ASN A 148 -28.26 -18.12 -4.94
CA ASN A 148 -27.36 -16.99 -5.08
C ASN A 148 -27.39 -16.39 -6.52
N PRO A 149 -27.74 -15.10 -6.71
CA PRO A 149 -27.70 -14.40 -8.00
C PRO A 149 -26.36 -14.49 -8.75
N SER A 150 -25.29 -14.81 -8.03
CA SER A 150 -23.95 -15.10 -8.56
C SER A 150 -23.87 -16.24 -9.58
N TYR A 151 -24.87 -17.11 -9.68
CA TYR A 151 -24.86 -18.25 -10.61
C TYR A 151 -25.05 -17.86 -12.10
N GLY A 152 -24.78 -16.60 -12.46
CA GLY A 152 -24.72 -16.11 -13.83
C GLY A 152 -23.43 -16.52 -14.55
N GLY A 153 -23.52 -16.74 -15.86
CA GLY A 153 -22.39 -17.15 -16.70
C GLY A 153 -21.27 -16.10 -16.74
N LEU A 154 -20.02 -16.56 -16.72
CA LEU A 154 -18.84 -15.69 -16.84
C LEU A 154 -18.61 -15.36 -18.32
N THR A 155 -19.33 -14.36 -18.84
CA THR A 155 -19.36 -14.05 -20.29
C THR A 155 -18.13 -13.28 -20.77
N ASP A 156 -17.36 -12.66 -19.89
CA ASP A 156 -16.32 -11.73 -20.34
C ASP A 156 -14.91 -12.31 -20.16
N TYR A 157 -14.26 -12.61 -21.29
CA TYR A 157 -12.84 -13.01 -21.38
C TYR A 157 -11.92 -11.83 -21.75
N GLN A 158 -12.46 -10.61 -21.86
CA GLN A 158 -11.65 -9.46 -22.24
C GLN A 158 -10.82 -8.96 -21.06
N VAL A 159 -9.53 -9.26 -21.11
CA VAL A 159 -8.54 -8.74 -20.17
C VAL A 159 -8.10 -7.37 -20.67
N ILE A 160 -8.42 -6.29 -19.96
CA ILE A 160 -7.70 -5.02 -20.13
C ILE A 160 -6.33 -5.19 -19.47
N VAL A 161 -5.37 -5.71 -20.25
CA VAL A 161 -3.96 -5.57 -19.94
C VAL A 161 -3.61 -4.13 -20.26
N GLY A 162 -3.32 -3.32 -19.22
CA GLY A 162 -2.76 -1.99 -19.40
C GLY A 162 -1.41 -2.08 -20.11
N LYS A 163 -1.42 -2.11 -21.44
CA LYS A 163 -0.24 -1.84 -22.26
C LYS A 163 -0.13 -0.33 -22.40
N VAL A 164 0.84 0.25 -21.69
CA VAL A 164 1.34 1.59 -22.00
C VAL A 164 2.03 1.52 -23.36
N GLY A 165 1.47 2.26 -24.33
CA GLY A 165 2.16 2.85 -25.49
C GLY A 165 2.60 1.91 -26.64
N LYS A 166 1.86 1.93 -27.75
CA LYS A 166 2.21 2.65 -28.99
C LYS A 166 1.20 2.29 -30.08
N GLY A 167 0.66 3.31 -30.74
CA GLY A 167 -0.31 3.17 -31.82
C GLY A 167 0.24 2.42 -33.04
N HIS A 168 -0.68 1.85 -33.80
CA HIS A 168 -0.87 1.92 -35.26
C HIS A 168 -1.70 0.71 -35.71
N GLY A 169 -2.62 0.94 -36.64
CA GLY A 169 -2.99 -0.05 -37.66
C GLY A 169 -4.23 -0.89 -37.38
N VAL A 170 -5.28 -0.56 -38.11
CA VAL A 170 -6.47 -1.37 -38.39
C VAL A 170 -6.07 -2.70 -39.04
N GLY A 171 -6.76 -3.79 -38.70
CA GLY A 171 -6.59 -5.09 -39.35
C GLY A 171 -7.61 -6.10 -38.84
N SER A 172 -8.79 -6.09 -39.46
CA SER A 172 -9.74 -7.21 -39.49
C SER A 172 -9.00 -8.51 -39.81
N LEU A 173 -9.35 -9.63 -39.20
CA LEU A 173 -9.35 -10.93 -39.87
C LEU A 173 -10.14 -11.98 -39.08
N GLU A 174 -10.82 -12.77 -39.88
CA GLU A 174 -11.84 -13.77 -39.62
C GLU A 174 -11.29 -15.10 -39.09
N ASN A 175 -12.19 -15.87 -38.47
CA ASN A 175 -12.32 -17.33 -38.51
C ASN A 175 -11.04 -18.19 -38.43
N TYR A 176 -10.85 -18.88 -37.30
CA TYR A 176 -10.99 -20.33 -37.12
C TYR A 176 -10.69 -20.72 -35.66
#